data_AF-A0A1M6FWB5-F1
#
_entry.id   AF-A0A1M6FWB5-F1
#
_cell.length_a   1.000
_cell.length_b   1.000
_cell.length_c   1.000
_cell.angle_alpha   90.00
_cell.angle_beta   90.00
_cell.angle_gamma   90.00
#
_symmetry.space_group_name_H-M   'P 1'
#
loop_
_entity.id
_entity.type
_entity.pdbx_description
1 polymer ?
#
loop_
_entity_poly.entity_id
_entity_poly.type
_entity_poly.pdbx_seq_one_letter_code
_entity_poly.pdbx_strand_id
1 'polypeptide(L)' 'MVDIEKLRQAVTTYTHQASPTSANSSTPATVGDINNLVSETVKVLTCFINELEKNT' A
#
# COMPACT_ATOMS: atom_id res chain seq x y z
N MET A 1 -0.02 11.34 20.89
CA MET A 1 -0.13 9.92 20.56
C MET A 1 -0.39 9.81 19.08
N VAL A 2 0.39 9.01 18.34
CA VAL A 2 0.15 8.79 16.91
C VAL A 2 -1.11 7.92 16.77
N ASP A 3 -1.96 8.26 15.82
CA ASP A 3 -3.21 7.53 15.56
C ASP A 3 -2.93 6.36 14.62
N ILE A 4 -2.55 5.22 15.20
CA ILE A 4 -2.16 3.99 14.50
C ILE A 4 -3.31 3.47 13.61
N GLU A 5 -4.55 3.55 14.08
CA GLU A 5 -5.72 3.09 13.33
C GLU A 5 -5.96 3.93 12.07
N LYS A 6 -5.81 5.25 12.15
CA LYS A 6 -5.85 6.10 10.95
C LYS A 6 -4.75 5.77 9.95
N LEU A 7 -3.55 5.41 10.43
CA LEU A 7 -2.46 4.99 9.53
C LEU A 7 -2.78 3.66 8.84
N ARG A 8 -3.33 2.67 9.56
CA ARG A 8 -3.78 1.40 8.96
C ARG A 8 -4.90 1.62 7.93
N GLN A 9 -5.82 2.55 8.21
CA GLN A 9 -6.88 2.91 7.28
C GLN A 9 -6.32 3.60 6.03
N ALA A 10 -5.34 4.50 6.17
CA ALA A 10 -4.69 5.15 5.03
C ALA A 10 -3.99 4.14 4.11
N VAL A 11 -3.32 3.12 4.66
CA VAL A 11 -2.70 2.03 3.88
C VAL A 11 -3.75 1.23 3.10
N THR A 12 -4.91 0.97 3.71
CA THR A 12 -6.04 0.31 3.04
C THR A 12 -6.56 1.14 1.87
N THR A 13 -6.76 2.45 2.08
CA THR A 13 -7.20 3.37 1.02
C THR A 13 -6.19 3.43 -0.13
N TYR A 14 -4.90 3.54 0.18
CA TYR A 14 -3.83 3.50 -0.83
C TYR A 14 -3.90 2.23 -1.67
N THR A 15 -4.04 1.07 -1.04
CA THR A 15 -4.08 -0.24 -1.73
C THR A 15 -5.24 -0.28 -2.74
N HIS A 16 -6.42 0.19 -2.34
CA HIS A 16 -7.58 0.24 -3.23
C HIS A 16 -7.41 1.24 -4.38
N GLN A 17 -6.85 2.43 -4.11
CA GLN A 17 -6.69 3.48 -5.11
C GLN A 17 -5.55 3.20 -6.10
N ALA A 18 -4.50 2.52 -5.67
CA ALA A 18 -3.35 2.16 -6.49
C ALA A 18 -3.59 0.89 -7.33
N SER A 19 -4.65 0.13 -7.02
CA SER A 19 -5.00 -1.07 -7.77
C SER A 19 -5.50 -0.72 -9.18
N PRO A 20 -4.93 -1.31 -10.24
CA PRO A 20 -5.31 -1.00 -11.62
C PRO A 20 -6.72 -1.54 -11.92
N THR A 21 -7.58 -0.69 -12.51
CA THR A 21 -8.99 -1.01 -12.80
C THR A 21 -9.23 -1.53 -14.23
N SER A 22 -8.27 -1.37 -15.14
CA SER A 22 -8.30 -1.92 -16.50
C SER A 22 -6.89 -2.03 -17.08
N ALA A 23 -6.59 -3.19 -17.70
CA ALA A 23 -5.31 -3.47 -18.34
C ALA A 23 -5.45 -3.28 -19.84
N ASN A 24 -5.25 -2.06 -20.33
CA ASN A 24 -5.26 -1.83 -21.78
C ASN A 24 -3.90 -2.28 -22.34
N SER A 25 -3.94 -3.16 -23.33
CA SER A 25 -2.86 -4.04 -23.82
C SER A 25 -1.70 -3.35 -24.56
N SER A 26 -1.30 -2.13 -24.19
CA SER A 26 -0.26 -1.36 -24.90
C SER A 26 0.70 -0.55 -24.03
N THR A 27 0.96 -0.93 -22.77
CA THR A 27 1.81 -0.13 -21.86
C THR A 27 2.76 -0.96 -20.97
N PRO A 28 3.90 -0.38 -20.52
CA PRO A 28 5.16 -1.09 -20.20
C PRO A 28 5.22 -1.83 -18.84
N ALA A 29 4.15 -1.79 -18.03
CA ALA A 29 4.05 -2.56 -16.80
C ALA A 29 2.73 -3.32 -16.79
N THR A 30 2.79 -4.61 -16.51
CA THR A 30 1.59 -5.45 -16.40
C THR A 30 0.81 -5.11 -15.14
N VAL A 31 -0.47 -5.51 -15.08
CA VAL A 31 -1.24 -5.46 -13.82
C VAL A 31 -0.53 -6.21 -12.69
N GLY A 32 0.19 -7.29 -13.01
CA GLY A 32 0.99 -8.03 -12.04
C GLY A 32 2.12 -7.18 -11.46
N ASP A 33 2.85 -6.44 -12.30
CA ASP A 33 3.95 -5.57 -11.85
C ASP A 33 3.44 -4.46 -10.93
N ILE A 34 2.29 -3.85 -11.26
CA ILE A 34 1.65 -2.83 -10.44
C ILE A 34 1.19 -3.41 -9.09
N ASN A 35 0.53 -4.57 -9.11
CA ASN A 35 0.09 -5.22 -7.88
C ASN A 35 1.26 -5.61 -6.98
N ASN A 36 2.37 -6.07 -7.56
CA ASN A 36 3.60 -6.38 -6.82
C ASN A 36 4.19 -5.12 -6.17
N LEU A 37 4.25 -4.00 -6.91
CA LEU A 37 4.72 -2.72 -6.37
C LEU A 37 3.84 -2.23 -5.20
N VAL A 38 2.51 -2.31 -5.36
CA VAL A 38 1.56 -1.96 -4.29
C VAL A 38 1.79 -2.85 -3.06
N SER A 39 1.96 -4.16 -3.25
CA SER A 39 2.23 -5.11 -2.16
C SER A 39 3.51 -4.79 -1.39
N GLU A 40 4.63 -4.57 -2.09
CA GLU A 40 5.90 -4.20 -1.44
C GLU A 40 5.80 -2.85 -0.72
N THR A 41 5.09 -1.89 -1.30
CA THR A 41 4.86 -0.58 -0.65
C THR A 41 4.05 -0.74 0.64
N VAL A 42 3.00 -1.56 0.64
CA VAL A 42 2.20 -1.87 1.84
C VAL A 42 3.05 -2.52 2.94
N LYS A 43 3.99 -3.41 2.59
CA LYS A 43 4.91 -4.03 3.57
C LYS A 43 5.79 -2.98 4.26
N VAL A 44 6.36 -2.06 3.49
CA VAL A 44 7.19 -0.97 4.03
C VAL A 44 6.38 -0.06 4.95
N LEU A 45 5.19 0.37 4.52
CA LEU A 45 4.30 1.21 5.34
C LEU A 45 3.86 0.51 6.63
N THR A 46 3.54 -0.78 6.55
CA THR A 46 3.17 -1.60 7.71
C THR A 46 4.35 -1.75 8.69
N CYS A 47 5.57 -1.88 8.18
CA CYS A 47 6.78 -1.90 9.02
C CYS A 47 6.89 -0.61 9.85
N PHE A 48 6.75 0.56 9.22
CA PHE A 48 6.78 1.84 9.94
C PHE A 48 5.66 1.96 10.98
N ILE A 49 4.43 1.54 10.64
CA ILE A 49 3.30 1.55 11.59
C ILE A 49 3.61 0.67 12.81
N ASN A 50 4.13 -0.54 12.59
CA ASN A 50 4.46 -1.46 13.66
C ASN A 50 5.60 -0.92 14.56
N GLU A 51 6.60 -0.26 13.97
CA GLU A 51 7.66 0.40 14.77
C GLU A 51 7.11 1.57 15.59
N LEU A 52 6.16 2.35 15.05
CA LEU A 52 5.50 3.42 15.81
C LEU A 52 4.64 2.88 16.96
N GLU A 53 3.96 1.75 16.73
CA GLU A 53 3.13 1.07 17.74
C GLU A 53 3.98 0.51 18.90
N LYS A 54 5.16 -0.04 18.61
CA LYS A 54 6.11 -0.50 19.66
C LYS A 54 6.65 0.62 20.54
N ASN A 55 6.73 1.83 20.01
CA ASN A 55 7.28 3.01 20.69
C ASN A 55 6.20 3.88 21.38
N THR A 56 4.94 3.44 21.37
CA THR A 56 3.79 4.10 22.03
C THR A 56 3.38 3.34 23.28
#